data_AF-A0A535UNQ0-F1
#
_entry.id   AF-A0A535UNQ0-F1
#
_cell.length_a   1.000
_cell.length_b   1.000
_cell.length_c   1.000
_cell.angle_alpha   90.00
_cell.angle_beta   90.00
_cell.angle_gamma   90.00
#
_symmetry.space_group_name_H-M   'P 1'
#
loop_
_entity.id
_entity.type
_entity.pdbx_description
1 polymer ?
#
loop_
_entity_poly.entity_id
_entity_poly.type
_entity_poly.pdbx_seq_one_letter_code
_entity_poly.pdbx_strand_id
1 'polypeptide(L)'
;MTLVREDRKWKVLTLPPPTTSGEDGDWIELVESTVERAWDRWCYAQQQAVRATRMGVKPSLALAVAGAAWQNYWGLLQDAQRIKARLAGGTFSARRP
;
A
#
# COMPACT_ATOMS: atom_id res chain seq x y z
N MET A 1 1.98 11.68 -4.49
CA MET A 1 3.39 11.63 -4.06
C MET A 1 3.47 12.39 -2.74
N THR A 2 3.80 11.74 -1.62
CA THR A 2 3.85 12.42 -0.31
C THR A 2 5.26 12.95 -0.11
N LEU A 3 5.38 14.28 0.04
CA LEU A 3 6.64 14.94 0.35
C LEU A 3 7.00 14.67 1.81
N VAL A 4 8.10 13.97 2.06
CA VAL A 4 8.71 13.91 3.39
C VAL A 4 9.73 15.04 3.42
N ARG A 5 9.61 15.97 4.38
CA ARG A 5 10.43 17.19 4.48
C ARG A 5 11.94 16.90 4.38
N GLU A 6 12.70 17.88 3.87
CA GLU A 6 14.13 17.77 3.45
C GLU A 6 14.38 17.01 2.14
N ASP A 7 13.65 17.35 1.07
CA ASP A 7 13.93 16.96 -0.33
C ASP A 7 13.93 15.44 -0.66
N ARG A 8 13.71 14.56 0.32
CA ARG A 8 13.54 13.12 0.09
C ARG A 8 12.10 12.79 -0.23
N LYS A 9 11.84 12.53 -1.51
CA LYS A 9 10.52 12.12 -2.00
C LYS A 9 10.26 10.65 -1.64
N TRP A 10 9.25 10.39 -0.82
CA TRP A 10 8.75 9.03 -0.62
C TRP A 10 7.79 8.68 -1.78
N LYS A 11 8.13 7.63 -2.53
CA LYS A 11 7.28 7.16 -3.63
C LYS A 11 6.10 6.39 -3.04
N VAL A 12 4.94 7.02 -3.07
CA VAL A 12 3.65 6.42 -2.72
C VAL A 12 3.29 5.39 -3.78
N LEU A 13 2.98 4.17 -3.35
CA LEU A 13 2.44 3.13 -4.22
C LEU A 13 0.94 3.36 -4.44
N THR A 14 0.47 3.02 -5.63
CA THR A 14 -0.93 3.09 -6.04
C THR A 14 -1.34 1.72 -6.56
N LEU A 15 -2.59 1.31 -6.34
CA LEU A 15 -3.11 0.07 -6.90
C LEU A 15 -3.08 0.11 -8.45
N PRO A 16 -2.85 -1.03 -9.10
CA PRO A 16 -2.93 -1.13 -10.56
C PRO A 16 -4.35 -0.83 -11.05
N PRO A 17 -4.51 -0.14 -12.18
CA PRO A 17 -5.84 0.10 -12.76
C PRO A 17 -6.51 -1.22 -13.13
N PRO A 18 -7.85 -1.32 -13.03
CA PRO A 18 -8.59 -2.53 -13.42
C PRO A 18 -8.40 -2.82 -14.91
N THR A 19 -8.15 -4.09 -15.24
CA THR A 19 -8.10 -4.57 -16.62
C THR A 19 -9.53 -4.66 -17.18
N THR A 20 -9.74 -4.19 -18.42
CA THR A 20 -11.07 -4.18 -19.05
C THR A 20 -11.46 -5.54 -19.66
N SER A 21 -10.59 -6.54 -19.51
CA SER A 21 -10.53 -7.73 -20.36
C SER A 21 -10.58 -9.03 -19.57
N GLY A 22 -11.55 -9.24 -18.67
CA GLY A 22 -11.89 -10.56 -18.11
C GLY A 22 -10.81 -11.29 -17.29
N GLU A 23 -9.59 -10.76 -17.18
CA GLU A 23 -8.48 -11.26 -16.37
C GLU A 23 -8.55 -10.69 -14.95
N ASP A 24 -9.72 -10.82 -14.32
CA ASP A 24 -9.93 -10.33 -12.96
C ASP A 24 -9.01 -11.04 -11.96
N GLY A 25 -8.64 -12.30 -12.22
CA GLY A 25 -7.71 -13.09 -11.39
C GLY A 25 -6.30 -12.51 -11.34
N ASP A 26 -5.64 -12.38 -12.49
CA ASP A 26 -4.29 -11.84 -12.60
C ASP A 26 -4.21 -10.39 -12.09
N TRP A 27 -5.27 -9.61 -12.31
CA TRP A 27 -5.37 -8.26 -11.75
C TRP A 27 -5.48 -8.26 -10.21
N ILE A 28 -6.26 -9.17 -9.62
CA ILE A 28 -6.33 -9.31 -8.15
C ILE A 28 -4.96 -9.72 -7.58
N GLU A 29 -4.24 -10.63 -8.23
CA GLU A 29 -2.89 -11.01 -7.80
C GLU A 29 -1.92 -9.81 -7.82
N LEU A 30 -2.02 -8.95 -8.83
CA LEU A 30 -1.25 -7.70 -8.90
C LEU A 30 -1.65 -6.70 -7.80
N VAL A 31 -2.94 -6.61 -7.46
CA VAL A 31 -3.43 -5.81 -6.33
C VAL A 31 -2.84 -6.33 -5.02
N GLU A 32 -2.89 -7.64 -4.77
CA GLU A 32 -2.34 -8.27 -3.57
C GLU A 32 -0.83 -8.07 -3.47
N SER A 33 -0.10 -8.34 -4.56
CA SER A 33 1.35 -8.11 -4.66
C SER A 33 1.73 -6.65 -4.39
N THR A 34 0.87 -5.69 -4.77
CA THR A 34 1.10 -4.26 -4.52
C THR A 34 0.93 -3.93 -3.03
N VAL A 35 -0.05 -4.54 -2.36
CA VAL A 35 -0.27 -4.38 -0.92
C VAL A 35 0.89 -4.99 -0.13
N GLU A 36 1.35 -6.19 -0.50
CA GLU A 36 2.53 -6.83 0.11
C GLU A 36 3.78 -5.97 -0.04
N ARG A 37 4.01 -5.40 -1.22
CA ARG A 37 5.14 -4.49 -1.44
C ARG A 37 5.05 -3.21 -0.60
N ALA A 38 3.84 -2.72 -0.34
CA ALA A 38 3.64 -1.57 0.54
C ALA A 38 3.95 -1.92 2.00
N TRP A 39 3.59 -3.13 2.43
CA TRP A 39 3.94 -3.68 3.75
C TRP A 39 5.46 -3.77 3.94
N ASP A 40 6.18 -4.38 2.98
CA ASP A 40 7.64 -4.50 3.04
C ASP A 40 8.33 -3.14 3.16
N ARG A 41 7.83 -2.15 2.40
CA ARG A 41 8.32 -0.77 2.46
C ARG A 41 8.10 -0.13 3.84
N TRP A 42 6.95 -0.39 4.47
CA TRP A 42 6.70 0.08 5.83
C TRP A 42 7.63 -0.60 6.85
N CYS A 43 7.77 -1.93 6.79
CA CYS A 43 8.69 -2.68 7.64
C CYS A 43 10.12 -2.14 7.53
N TYR A 44 10.60 -1.89 6.31
CA TYR A 44 11.91 -1.27 6.08
C TYR A 44 11.99 0.13 6.69
N ALA A 45 11.02 1.00 6.42
CA ALA A 45 11.00 2.36 6.96
C ALA A 45 10.97 2.37 8.50
N GLN A 46 10.23 1.45 9.12
CA GLN A 46 10.16 1.29 10.56
C GLN A 46 11.51 0.86 11.15
N GLN A 47 12.19 -0.10 10.55
CA GLN A 47 13.54 -0.50 10.97
C GLN A 47 14.53 0.67 10.85
N GLN A 48 14.45 1.46 9.78
CA GLN A 48 15.27 2.66 9.63
C GLN A 48 14.95 3.72 10.69
N ALA A 49 13.67 3.92 11.03
CA ALA A 49 13.27 4.83 12.10
C ALA A 49 13.82 4.39 13.47
N VAL A 50 13.76 3.11 13.80
CA VAL A 50 14.36 2.57 15.03
C VAL A 50 15.87 2.80 15.05
N ARG A 51 16.57 2.52 13.94
CA ARG A 51 18.02 2.75 13.83
C ARG A 51 18.37 4.24 13.98
N ALA A 52 17.65 5.12 13.28
CA ALA A 52 17.82 6.57 13.35
C ALA A 52 17.65 7.12 14.78
N THR A 53 16.64 6.63 15.50
CA THR A 53 16.42 7.00 16.91
C THR A 53 17.53 6.50 17.83
N ARG A 54 18.01 5.26 17.63
CA ARG A 54 19.12 4.73 18.43
C ARG A 54 20.44 5.46 18.20
N MET A 55 20.69 5.88 16.96
CA MET A 55 21.93 6.59 16.59
C MET A 55 21.81 8.12 16.77
N GLY A 56 20.63 8.65 17.07
CA GLY A 56 20.39 10.09 17.15
C GLY A 56 20.48 10.83 15.81
N VAL A 57 20.43 10.12 14.68
CA VAL A 57 20.61 10.71 13.34
C VAL A 57 19.25 10.93 12.68
N LYS A 58 18.80 12.20 12.60
CA LYS A 58 17.54 12.62 11.95
C LYS A 58 16.32 11.72 12.30
N PRO A 59 16.06 11.43 13.59
CA PRO A 59 14.99 10.51 13.99
C PRO A 59 13.60 10.98 13.58
N SER A 60 13.35 12.30 13.64
CA SER A 60 12.08 12.90 13.22
C SER A 60 11.77 12.65 11.74
N LEU A 61 12.78 12.73 10.87
CA LEU A 61 12.64 12.46 9.45
C LEU A 61 12.31 10.99 9.19
N ALA A 62 13.05 10.08 9.82
CA ALA A 62 12.85 8.65 9.64
C ALA A 62 11.47 8.19 10.16
N LEU A 63 11.01 8.75 11.28
CA LEU A 63 9.65 8.55 11.78
C LEU A 63 8.59 9.10 10.83
N ALA A 64 8.81 10.27 10.23
CA ALA A 64 7.88 10.83 9.23
C ALA A 64 7.76 9.93 8.00
N VAL A 65 8.87 9.35 7.53
CA VAL A 65 8.86 8.37 6.43
C VAL A 65 8.09 7.10 6.83
N ALA A 66 8.34 6.56 8.01
CA ALA A 66 7.62 5.38 8.50
C ALA A 66 6.11 5.63 8.63
N GLY A 67 5.71 6.80 9.13
CA GLY A 67 4.30 7.22 9.18
C GLY A 67 3.67 7.32 7.78
N ALA A 68 4.35 7.94 6.82
CA ALA A 68 3.86 8.02 5.44
C ALA A 68 3.76 6.63 4.77
N ALA A 69 4.72 5.74 5.02
CA ALA A 69 4.69 4.36 4.55
C ALA A 69 3.51 3.57 5.14
N TRP A 70 3.25 3.75 6.45
CA TRP A 70 2.11 3.14 7.13
C TRP A 70 0.78 3.59 6.52
N GLN A 71 0.59 4.89 6.33
CA GLN A 71 -0.62 5.44 5.71
C GLN A 71 -0.82 4.90 4.30
N ASN A 72 0.26 4.78 3.51
CA ASN A 72 0.16 4.23 2.16
C ASN A 72 -0.24 2.76 2.18
N TYR A 73 0.41 1.91 2.99
CA TYR A 73 0.04 0.51 3.14
C TYR A 73 -1.43 0.36 3.56
N TRP A 74 -1.85 1.09 4.60
CA TRP A 74 -3.20 0.99 5.13
C TRP A 74 -4.26 1.40 4.10
N GLY A 75 -4.01 2.49 3.36
CA GLY A 75 -4.89 2.92 2.27
C GLY A 75 -5.03 1.83 1.19
N LEU A 76 -3.92 1.25 0.75
CA LEU A 76 -3.92 0.19 -0.26
C LEU A 76 -4.63 -1.08 0.22
N LEU A 77 -4.45 -1.46 1.50
CA LEU A 77 -5.14 -2.60 2.10
C LEU A 77 -6.66 -2.39 2.10
N GLN A 78 -7.13 -1.21 2.54
CA GLN A 78 -8.55 -0.88 2.56
C GLN A 78 -9.14 -0.84 1.13
N ASP A 79 -8.39 -0.27 0.18
CA ASP A 79 -8.82 -0.23 -1.22
C ASP A 79 -8.90 -1.64 -1.83
N ALA A 80 -7.91 -2.50 -1.58
CA ALA A 80 -7.90 -3.89 -2.01
C ALA A 80 -9.07 -4.70 -1.41
N GLN A 81 -9.36 -4.50 -0.12
CA GLN A 81 -10.52 -5.12 0.54
C GLN A 81 -11.84 -4.66 -0.11
N ARG A 82 -11.97 -3.38 -0.45
CA ARG A 82 -13.16 -2.85 -1.15
C ARG A 82 -13.30 -3.46 -2.55
N ILE A 83 -12.21 -3.65 -3.28
CA ILE A 83 -12.21 -4.33 -4.59
C ILE A 83 -12.70 -5.78 -4.44
N LYS A 84 -12.10 -6.55 -3.52
CA LYS A 84 -12.49 -7.95 -3.26
C LYS A 84 -13.97 -8.09 -2.88
N ALA A 85 -14.47 -7.20 -2.01
CA ALA A 85 -15.87 -7.18 -1.61
C ALA A 85 -16.83 -6.90 -2.78
N ARG A 86 -16.46 -5.98 -3.69
CA ARG A 86 -17.25 -5.68 -4.90
C ARG A 86 -17.31 -6.87 -5.85
N LEU A 87 -16.19 -7.55 -6.07
CA LEU A 87 -16.12 -8.73 -6.95
C LEU A 87 -16.91 -9.92 -6.38
N ALA A 88 -16.84 -10.13 -5.07
CA ALA A 88 -17.67 -11.12 -4.38
C ALA A 88 -19.16 -10.77 -4.49
N GLY A 89 -19.56 -9.52 -4.25
CA GLY A 89 -20.95 -9.08 -4.36
C GLY A 89 -21.52 -9.14 -5.79
N GLY A 90 -20.70 -8.82 -6.80
CA GLY A 90 -21.07 -8.91 -8.22
C GLY A 90 -21.28 -10.35 -8.69
N THR A 91 -20.44 -11.28 -8.25
CA THR A 91 -20.62 -12.72 -8.52
C THR A 91 -21.88 -13.30 -7.84
N PHE A 92 -22.29 -12.79 -6.67
CA PHE A 92 -23.57 -13.16 -6.04
C PHE A 92 -24.79 -12.63 -6.80
N SER A 93 -24.71 -11.45 -7.43
CA SER A 93 -25.83 -10.88 -8.21
C SER A 93 -26.07 -11.63 -9.53
N ALA A 94 -25.01 -12.15 -10.16
CA ALA A 94 -25.10 -12.93 -11.40
C ALA A 94 -25.66 -14.36 -11.22
N ARG A 95 -25.83 -14.83 -9.97
CA ARG A 95 -26.32 -16.18 -9.63
C ARG A 95 -27.76 -16.20 -9.07
N ARG A 96 -28.65 -15.32 -9.53
CA ARG A 96 -30.08 -15.47 -9.22
C ARG A 96 -30.80 -16.17 -10.40
N PRO A 97 -31.40 -17.36 -10.18
CA PRO A 97 -32.28 -18.01 -11.15
C PRO A 97 -33.63 -17.30 -11.28
#